data_AF-A0A7X3Z731-F1
#
_entry.id   AF-A0A7X3Z731-F1
#
_cell.length_a   1.000
_cell.length_b   1.000
_cell.length_c   1.000
_cell.angle_alpha   90.00
_cell.angle_beta   90.00
_cell.angle_gamma   90.00
#
_symmetry.space_group_name_H-M   'P 1'
#
loop_
_entity.id
_entity.type
_entity.pdbx_description
1 polymer ?
#
loop_
_entity_poly.entity_id
_entity_poly.type
_entity_poly.pdbx_seq_one_letter_code
_entity_poly.pdbx_strand_id
1 'polypeptide(L)' 'MFGSFDQTPSEFEAGKRMDIWSFIFSGNPHMDGRKAFGVRLLPELKSCSLAHDNGRVSDAVVATPPGEGE' A
#
# COMPACT_ATOMS: atom_id res chain seq x y z
N MET A 1 -2.72 -1.62 -11.96
CA MET A 1 -2.51 -0.34 -12.67
C MET A 1 -1.42 -0.57 -13.69
N PHE A 2 -1.71 -0.45 -14.99
CA PHE A 2 -0.72 -0.51 -16.06
C PHE A 2 -0.54 0.93 -16.55
N GLY A 3 0.31 1.67 -15.84
CA GLY A 3 0.63 3.08 -16.08
C GLY A 3 2.03 3.31 -15.54
N SER A 4 2.83 4.13 -16.23
CA SER A 4 4.20 4.43 -15.80
C SER A 4 4.17 4.97 -14.36
N PHE A 5 5.20 4.68 -13.57
CA PHE A 5 5.36 5.26 -12.23
C PHE A 5 5.25 6.80 -12.24
N ASP A 6 5.58 7.43 -13.38
CA ASP A 6 5.50 8.88 -13.57
C ASP A 6 4.06 9.42 -13.62
N GLN A 7 3.06 8.56 -13.88
CA GLN A 7 1.65 8.95 -13.93
C GLN A 7 0.98 8.88 -12.55
N THR A 8 1.53 8.09 -11.63
CA THR A 8 0.99 7.84 -10.28
C THR A 8 0.84 9.10 -9.41
N PRO A 9 1.76 10.09 -9.42
CA PRO A 9 1.58 11.32 -8.65
C PRO A 9 0.39 12.15 -9.11
N SER A 10 0.17 12.24 -10.43
CA SER A 10 -0.94 13.00 -11.01
C SER A 10 -2.30 12.36 -10.70
N GLU A 11 -2.35 11.03 -10.66
CA GLU A 11 -3.53 10.25 -10.30
C GLU A 11 -3.85 10.36 -8.79
N PHE A 12 -2.82 10.43 -7.93
CA PHE A 12 -3.00 10.66 -6.50
C PHE A 12 -3.59 12.04 -6.22
N GLU A 13 -3.10 13.09 -6.88
CA GLU A 13 -3.65 14.44 -6.78
C GLU A 13 -5.07 14.53 -7.33
N ALA A 14 -5.37 13.81 -8.42
CA ALA A 14 -6.73 13.72 -8.95
C ALA A 14 -7.68 13.03 -7.95
N GLY A 15 -7.27 11.91 -7.35
CA GLY A 15 -8.10 11.23 -6.36
C GLY A 15 -8.28 12.00 -5.06
N LYS A 16 -7.29 12.78 -4.61
CA LYS A 16 -7.46 13.73 -3.49
C LYS A 16 -8.53 14.78 -3.78
N ARG A 17 -8.58 15.31 -5.01
CA ARG A 17 -9.63 16.26 -5.42
C ARG A 17 -11.03 15.65 -5.43
N MET A 18 -11.10 14.31 -5.44
CA MET A 18 -12.33 13.53 -5.41
C MET A 18 -12.64 12.97 -4.00
N ASP A 19 -11.98 13.47 -2.95
CA ASP A 19 -12.11 12.99 -1.56
C ASP A 19 -11.80 11.49 -1.36
N ILE A 20 -10.95 10.90 -2.20
CA ILE A 20 -10.44 9.55 -1.99
C ILE A 20 -9.43 9.56 -0.84
N TRP A 21 -9.76 8.87 0.24
CA TRP A 21 -8.97 8.88 1.48
C TRP A 21 -7.77 7.92 1.48
N SER A 22 -7.85 6.81 0.71
CA SER A 22 -6.80 5.81 0.68
C SER A 22 -6.75 5.04 -0.63
N PHE A 23 -5.56 4.64 -1.04
CA PHE A 23 -5.33 3.77 -2.19
C PHE A 23 -4.73 2.45 -1.73
N ILE A 24 -5.27 1.33 -2.22
CA ILE A 24 -4.75 -0.01 -1.96
C ILE A 24 -4.07 -0.48 -3.25
N PHE A 25 -2.75 -0.64 -3.21
CA PHE A 25 -1.98 -1.14 -4.34
C PHE A 25 -1.93 -2.67 -4.31
N SER A 26 -2.95 -3.32 -4.87
CA SER A 26 -3.08 -4.78 -4.93
C SER A 26 -2.47 -5.42 -6.19
N GLY A 27 -1.67 -4.67 -6.96
CA GLY A 27 -0.93 -5.24 -8.08
C GLY A 27 -0.08 -6.41 -7.60
N ASN A 28 0.16 -7.39 -8.46
CA ASN A 28 1.07 -8.50 -8.18
C ASN A 28 2.43 -8.22 -8.84
N PRO A 29 3.21 -7.22 -8.41
CA PRO A 29 4.53 -7.03 -8.99
C PRO A 29 5.37 -8.23 -8.59
N HIS A 30 6.01 -8.83 -9.60
CA HIS A 30 7.23 -9.60 -9.40
C HIS A 30 8.17 -8.83 -8.46
N MET A 31 9.04 -9.52 -7.71
CA MET A 31 9.84 -8.93 -6.63
C MET A 31 10.57 -7.63 -7.04
N ASP A 32 10.98 -7.51 -8.29
CA ASP A 32 11.63 -6.31 -8.82
C ASP A 32 10.67 -5.12 -8.97
N GLY A 33 9.42 -5.37 -9.34
CA GLY A 33 8.37 -4.35 -9.38
C GLY A 33 8.02 -3.82 -7.98
N ARG A 34 8.08 -4.67 -6.94
CA ARG A 34 7.89 -4.24 -5.53
C ARG A 34 8.98 -3.29 -5.09
N LYS A 35 10.24 -3.63 -5.42
CA LYS A 35 11.40 -2.78 -5.09
C LYS A 35 11.37 -1.45 -5.84
N ALA A 36 11.10 -1.49 -7.15
CA ALA A 36 10.99 -0.27 -7.96
C ALA A 36 9.85 0.63 -7.46
N PHE A 37 8.71 0.06 -7.07
CA PHE A 37 7.61 0.78 -6.45
C PHE A 37 8.01 1.39 -5.10
N GLY A 38 8.64 0.62 -4.23
CA GLY A 38 9.12 1.09 -2.94
C GLY A 38 10.08 2.27 -3.06
N VAL A 39 11.09 2.15 -3.94
CA VAL A 39 12.13 3.18 -4.10
C VAL A 39 11.59 4.47 -4.73
N ARG A 40 10.63 4.37 -5.66
CA ARG A 40 10.14 5.53 -6.42
C ARG A 40 8.92 6.20 -5.80
N LEU A 41 8.00 5.42 -5.23
CA LEU A 41 6.72 5.95 -4.76
C LEU A 41 6.71 6.25 -3.26
N LEU A 42 7.34 5.43 -2.41
CA LEU A 42 7.31 5.67 -0.96
C LEU A 42 7.85 7.06 -0.55
N PRO A 43 8.91 7.61 -1.18
CA PRO A 43 9.39 8.96 -0.84
C PRO A 43 8.39 10.09 -1.14
N GLU A 44 7.52 9.87 -2.13
CA GLU A 44 6.53 10.87 -2.58
C GLU A 44 5.22 10.80 -1.76
N LEU A 45 5.03 9.76 -0.94
CA LEU A 45 3.84 9.58 -0.11
C LEU A 45 3.99 10.31 1.23
N LYS A 46 2.99 11.12 1.59
CA LYS A 46 2.93 11.80 2.91
C LYS A 46 2.68 10.84 4.07
N SER A 47 1.99 9.74 3.81
CA SER A 47 1.71 8.69 4.79
C SER A 47 1.50 7.36 4.08
N CYS A 48 1.95 6.27 4.70
CA CYS A 48 1.73 4.91 4.24
C CYS A 48 1.42 4.02 5.45
N SER A 49 0.45 3.12 5.32
CA SER A 49 0.15 2.13 6.35
C SER A 49 1.03 0.91 6.18
N LEU A 50 2.17 0.89 6.87
CA LEU A 50 3.07 -0.28 6.93
C LEU A 50 2.86 -1.00 8.26
N ALA A 51 1.72 -1.67 8.41
CA ALA A 51 1.30 -2.17 9.73
C ALA A 51 2.25 -3.24 10.31
N HIS A 52 2.80 -4.12 9.47
CA HIS A 52 3.80 -5.12 9.86
C HIS A 52 5.13 -4.46 10.24
N ASP A 53 5.69 -3.60 9.36
CA ASP A 53 6.96 -2.92 9.63
C ASP A 53 6.92 -1.99 10.86
N ASN A 54 5.74 -1.42 11.16
CA ASN A 54 5.54 -0.57 12.34
C ASN A 54 5.15 -1.35 13.61
N GLY A 55 5.14 -2.70 13.58
CA GLY A 55 4.79 -3.54 14.73
C GLY A 55 3.34 -3.41 15.20
N ARG A 56 2.43 -2.98 14.33
CA ARG A 56 0.98 -2.83 14.63
C ARG A 56 0.16 -4.09 14.36
N VAL A 57 0.76 -5.10 13.74
CA VAL A 57 0.16 -6.41 13.46
C VAL A 57 1.15 -7.49 13.89
N SER A 58 0.67 -8.51 14.62
CA SER A 58 1.47 -9.68 14.95
C SER A 58 1.74 -10.50 13.69
N ASP A 59 2.96 -11.01 13.55
CA ASP A 59 3.33 -11.95 12.49
C ASP A 59 2.61 -13.31 12.61
N ALA A 60 2.04 -13.60 13.78
CA ALA A 60 1.23 -14.77 14.04
C ALA A 60 -0.26 -14.41 14.10
N VAL A 61 -1.09 -15.34 13.61
CA VAL A 61 -2.54 -15.28 13.80
C VAL A 61 -2.84 -15.26 15.30
N VAL A 62 -3.63 -14.28 15.73
CA VAL A 62 -4.06 -14.16 17.12
C VAL A 62 -5.14 -15.21 17.38
N ALA A 63 -5.01 -15.99 18.46
CA ALA A 63 -5.98 -16.97 18.92
C ALA A 63 -7.23 -16.28 19.52
N THR A 64 -7.94 -15.53 18.69
CA THR A 64 -9.28 -15.00 18.96
C THR A 64 -10.25 -15.66 17.99
N PRO A 65 -11.54 -15.82 18.34
CA PRO A 65 -12.50 -16.46 17.42
C PRO A 65 -12.50 -15.86 15.99
N PRO A 66 -12.42 -14.52 15.79
CA PRO A 66 -12.26 -13.93 14.45
C PRO A 66 -10.90 -14.21 13.77
N GLY A 67 -9.85 -14.45 14.55
CA GLY A 67 -8.52 -14.82 14.04
C GLY A 67 -8.44 -16.29 13.64
N GLU A 68 -9.20 -17.16 14.30
CA GLU A 68 -9.29 -18.60 14.02
C GLU A 68 -10.35 -18.92 12.95
N GLY A 69 -11.24 -17.97 12.65
CA GLY A 69 -12.28 -18.11 11.63
C GLY A 69 -13.58 -18.75 12.13
N GLU A 70 -13.84 -18.69 13.45
CA GLU A 70 -15.08 -19.13 14.11
C GLU A 70 -16.14 -18.02 14.22
#